data_AF-A0A1X7UZM7-F1
#
_entry.id   AF-A0A1X7UZM7-F1
#
_cell.length_a   1.000
_cell.length_b   1.000
_cell.length_c   1.000
_cell.angle_alpha   90.00
_cell.angle_beta   90.00
_cell.angle_gamma   90.00
#
_symmetry.space_group_name_H-M   'P 1'
#
loop_
_entity.id
_entity.type
_entity.pdbx_description
1 polymer ?
#
loop_
_entity_poly.entity_id
_entity_poly.type
_entity_poly.pdbx_seq_one_letter_code
_entity_poly.pdbx_strand_id
1 'polypeptide(L)'
;QVYIADSGNHHIQVLNPDLTFSHSFGSEGSANGQFQSPTDIAIDSQGLVYVADQCNNRIQKFSPDGKFVGQFGTEGSGPGQLSYPVGITIDTAATGLVYVSEGGNYRISVFTSDGVFVSMFGRLGSNVDEFNDPYGLAFNKDGFLYVCDFGNDRLAERKLSTGDVPPVLRTDDQLMSEDEVKEIKTGLSAMKTAAVLDIFKR
;
A
#
# COMPACT_ATOMS: atom_id res chain seq x y z
N GLN A 1 -7.38 -16.88 11.08
CA GLN A 1 -7.66 -17.41 9.73
C GLN A 1 -6.39 -17.20 8.90
N VAL A 2 -6.18 -18.03 7.88
CA VAL A 2 -5.06 -17.87 6.93
C VAL A 2 -5.66 -17.59 5.56
N TYR A 3 -5.26 -16.49 4.94
CA TYR A 3 -5.70 -16.11 3.60
C TYR A 3 -4.58 -16.43 2.61
N ILE A 4 -4.94 -17.01 1.47
CA ILE A 4 -4.00 -17.44 0.43
C ILE A 4 -4.47 -16.88 -0.89
N ALA A 5 -3.63 -16.08 -1.54
CA ALA A 5 -3.83 -15.67 -2.92
C ALA A 5 -3.45 -16.86 -3.82
N ASP A 6 -4.45 -17.49 -4.42
CA ASP A 6 -4.24 -18.60 -5.33
C ASP A 6 -4.28 -18.05 -6.76
N SER A 7 -3.14 -17.48 -7.17
CA SER A 7 -3.02 -16.66 -8.38
C SER A 7 -3.49 -17.39 -9.64
N GLY A 8 -3.13 -18.67 -9.78
CA GLY A 8 -3.47 -19.49 -10.94
C GLY A 8 -4.95 -19.90 -10.99
N ASN A 9 -5.66 -19.80 -9.88
CA ASN A 9 -7.10 -20.10 -9.79
C ASN A 9 -7.96 -18.84 -9.62
N HIS A 10 -7.37 -17.64 -9.68
CA HIS A 10 -8.08 -16.35 -9.65
C HIS A 10 -9.00 -16.15 -8.44
N HIS A 11 -8.62 -16.69 -7.28
CA HIS A 11 -9.43 -16.62 -6.07
C HIS A 11 -8.56 -16.57 -4.81
N ILE A 12 -9.19 -16.19 -3.71
CA ILE A 12 -8.59 -16.21 -2.37
C ILE A 12 -9.17 -17.39 -1.61
N GLN A 13 -8.30 -18.24 -1.08
CA GLN A 13 -8.68 -19.31 -0.16
C GLN A 13 -8.53 -18.83 1.27
N VAL A 14 -9.50 -19.19 2.12
CA VAL A 14 -9.49 -18.88 3.54
C VAL A 14 -9.50 -20.17 4.34
N LEU A 15 -8.50 -20.33 5.19
CA LEU A 15 -8.35 -21.49 6.07
C LEU A 15 -8.58 -21.09 7.54
N ASN A 16 -9.08 -22.04 8.30
CA ASN A 16 -9.11 -21.97 9.76
C ASN A 16 -7.67 -22.01 10.33
N PRO A 17 -7.45 -21.62 11.60
CA PRO A 17 -6.12 -21.68 12.22
C PRO A 17 -5.49 -23.08 12.25
N ASP A 18 -6.30 -24.13 12.19
CA ASP A 18 -5.86 -25.53 12.07
C ASP A 18 -5.60 -25.95 10.61
N LEU A 19 -5.58 -25.00 9.67
CA LEU A 19 -5.35 -25.15 8.23
C LEU A 19 -6.44 -25.93 7.48
N THR A 20 -7.59 -26.20 8.11
CA THR A 20 -8.76 -26.73 7.39
C THR A 20 -9.41 -25.65 6.52
N PHE A 21 -9.93 -26.04 5.36
CA PHE A 21 -10.63 -25.12 4.46
C PHE A 21 -11.88 -24.53 5.14
N SER A 22 -12.02 -23.20 5.08
CA SER A 22 -13.21 -22.49 5.55
C SER A 22 -14.11 -22.13 4.36
N HIS A 23 -13.62 -21.25 3.48
CA HIS A 23 -14.34 -20.77 2.31
C HIS A 23 -13.34 -20.17 1.31
N SER A 24 -13.85 -19.73 0.16
CA SER A 24 -13.08 -18.99 -0.84
C SER A 24 -13.95 -17.96 -1.53
N PHE A 25 -13.33 -16.94 -2.09
CA PHE A 25 -14.01 -15.90 -2.87
C PHE A 25 -13.13 -15.41 -4.02
N GLY A 26 -13.77 -14.89 -5.07
CA GLY A 26 -13.09 -14.58 -6.32
C GLY A 26 -13.44 -15.56 -7.44
N SER A 27 -13.32 -15.07 -8.66
CA SER A 27 -13.31 -15.87 -9.89
C SER A 27 -12.53 -15.10 -10.95
N GLU A 28 -12.18 -15.75 -12.06
CA GLU A 28 -11.48 -15.07 -13.15
C GLU A 28 -12.32 -13.93 -13.76
N GLY A 29 -11.68 -12.79 -13.98
CA GLY A 29 -12.26 -11.66 -14.71
C GLY A 29 -11.85 -10.30 -14.17
N SER A 30 -12.56 -9.26 -14.61
CA SER A 30 -12.27 -7.86 -14.27
C SER A 30 -13.44 -7.14 -13.59
N ALA A 31 -14.58 -7.80 -13.40
CA ALA A 31 -15.68 -7.24 -12.63
C ALA A 31 -15.32 -7.13 -11.13
N ASN A 32 -16.15 -6.45 -10.35
CA ASN A 32 -15.97 -6.35 -8.90
C ASN A 32 -16.02 -7.73 -8.27
N GLY A 33 -15.00 -8.06 -7.46
CA GLY A 33 -14.86 -9.37 -6.83
C GLY A 33 -14.36 -10.47 -7.78
N GLN A 34 -13.97 -10.15 -9.01
CA GLN A 34 -13.21 -11.04 -9.88
C GLN A 34 -11.74 -10.62 -9.91
N PHE A 35 -10.84 -11.56 -10.17
CA PHE A 35 -9.41 -11.32 -10.19
C PHE A 35 -8.78 -11.78 -11.51
N GLN A 36 -7.64 -11.17 -11.82
CA GLN A 36 -6.71 -11.65 -12.84
C GLN A 36 -5.31 -11.71 -12.20
N SER A 37 -4.88 -12.92 -11.85
CA SER A 37 -3.62 -13.19 -11.12
C SER A 37 -3.50 -12.42 -9.79
N PRO A 38 -4.34 -12.69 -8.77
CA PRO A 38 -4.17 -12.08 -7.46
C PRO A 38 -2.85 -12.56 -6.82
N THR A 39 -2.00 -11.66 -6.35
CA THR A 39 -0.62 -12.00 -5.93
C THR A 39 -0.39 -11.97 -4.43
N ASP A 40 -0.96 -10.97 -3.73
CA ASP A 40 -0.66 -10.74 -2.32
C ASP A 40 -1.86 -10.14 -1.58
N ILE A 41 -1.84 -10.27 -0.24
CA ILE A 41 -2.96 -9.95 0.64
C ILE A 41 -2.47 -9.18 1.86
N ALA A 42 -3.16 -8.09 2.20
CA ALA A 42 -3.03 -7.42 3.48
C ALA A 42 -4.37 -7.35 4.20
N ILE A 43 -4.35 -7.31 5.53
CA ILE A 43 -5.55 -7.25 6.36
C ILE A 43 -5.43 -6.04 7.28
N ASP A 44 -6.44 -5.18 7.29
CA ASP A 44 -6.45 -4.00 8.17
C ASP A 44 -6.88 -4.35 9.61
N SER A 45 -6.84 -3.36 10.50
CA SER A 45 -7.24 -3.53 11.90
C SER A 45 -8.73 -3.83 12.11
N GLN A 46 -9.56 -3.64 11.08
CA GLN A 46 -10.99 -3.98 11.07
C GLN A 46 -11.26 -5.35 10.45
N GLY A 47 -10.21 -6.04 9.97
CA GLY A 47 -10.31 -7.35 9.32
C GLY A 47 -10.66 -7.27 7.83
N LEU A 48 -10.68 -6.09 7.21
CA LEU A 48 -10.93 -5.97 5.78
C LEU A 48 -9.71 -6.48 5.01
N VAL A 49 -9.97 -7.26 3.97
CA VAL A 49 -8.97 -7.99 3.20
C VAL A 49 -8.69 -7.21 1.92
N TYR A 50 -7.45 -6.78 1.74
CA TYR A 50 -6.97 -6.07 0.56
C TYR A 50 -6.17 -7.04 -0.29
N VAL A 51 -6.46 -7.08 -1.58
CA VAL A 51 -5.86 -8.03 -2.53
C VAL A 51 -5.23 -7.24 -3.68
N ALA A 52 -3.96 -7.49 -3.95
CA ALA A 52 -3.29 -7.02 -5.16
C ALA A 52 -3.77 -7.85 -6.36
N ASP A 53 -4.53 -7.22 -7.25
CA ASP A 53 -5.09 -7.83 -8.45
C ASP A 53 -4.23 -7.43 -9.66
N GLN A 54 -3.09 -8.12 -9.78
CA GLN A 54 -1.93 -7.70 -10.55
C GLN A 54 -2.27 -7.33 -11.99
N CYS A 55 -2.90 -8.23 -12.74
CA CYS A 55 -3.13 -8.04 -14.17
C CYS A 55 -4.35 -7.14 -14.46
N ASN A 56 -5.18 -6.85 -13.45
CA ASN A 56 -6.22 -5.82 -13.54
C ASN A 56 -5.72 -4.43 -13.06
N ASN A 57 -4.46 -4.30 -12.64
CA ASN A 57 -3.83 -3.05 -12.22
C ASN A 57 -4.60 -2.31 -11.12
N ARG A 58 -5.10 -3.04 -10.13
CA ARG A 58 -5.90 -2.49 -9.03
C ARG A 58 -5.65 -3.22 -7.72
N ILE A 59 -6.06 -2.58 -6.63
CA ILE A 59 -6.26 -3.24 -5.33
C ILE A 59 -7.76 -3.36 -5.10
N GLN A 60 -8.21 -4.54 -4.67
CA GLN A 60 -9.59 -4.77 -4.27
C GLN A 60 -9.68 -5.02 -2.77
N LYS A 61 -10.76 -4.52 -2.14
CA LYS A 61 -11.04 -4.62 -0.72
C LYS A 61 -12.28 -5.48 -0.50
N PHE A 62 -12.21 -6.37 0.48
CA PHE A 62 -13.26 -7.32 0.82
C PHE A 62 -13.53 -7.34 2.32
N SER A 63 -14.74 -7.72 2.69
CA SER A 63 -15.07 -8.13 4.04
C SER A 63 -14.43 -9.49 4.38
N PRO A 64 -14.30 -9.85 5.67
CA PRO A 64 -13.76 -11.15 6.07
C PRO A 64 -14.50 -12.36 5.49
N ASP A 65 -15.78 -12.21 5.13
CA ASP A 65 -16.62 -13.23 4.48
C ASP A 65 -16.56 -13.19 2.94
N GLY A 66 -15.64 -12.40 2.36
CA GLY A 66 -15.34 -12.40 0.93
C GLY A 66 -16.27 -11.54 0.07
N LYS A 67 -17.08 -10.65 0.66
CA LYS A 67 -17.91 -9.71 -0.12
C LYS A 67 -17.07 -8.52 -0.57
N PHE A 68 -17.22 -8.14 -1.83
CA PHE A 68 -16.58 -6.95 -2.37
C PHE A 68 -17.05 -5.69 -1.62
N VAL A 69 -16.10 -4.89 -1.16
CA VAL A 69 -16.34 -3.62 -0.44
C VAL A 69 -15.98 -2.43 -1.31
N GLY A 70 -14.88 -2.51 -2.05
CA GLY A 70 -14.39 -1.42 -2.88
C GLY A 70 -13.11 -1.78 -3.62
N GLN A 71 -12.62 -0.82 -4.40
CA GLN A 71 -11.35 -0.94 -5.12
C GLN A 71 -10.71 0.42 -5.31
N PHE A 72 -9.41 0.43 -5.57
CA PHE A 72 -8.68 1.62 -6.00
C PHE A 72 -7.50 1.22 -6.88
N GLY A 73 -6.91 2.21 -7.55
CA GLY A 73 -5.97 1.97 -8.64
C GLY A 73 -6.68 1.87 -9.99
N THR A 74 -6.02 2.38 -11.02
CA THR A 74 -6.34 2.14 -12.43
C THR A 74 -5.02 1.98 -13.18
N GLU A 75 -5.03 1.32 -14.34
CA GLU A 75 -3.81 1.13 -15.12
C GLU A 75 -3.12 2.47 -15.46
N GLY A 76 -1.81 2.54 -15.23
CA GLY A 76 -0.95 3.64 -15.64
C GLY A 76 0.19 3.91 -14.68
N SER A 77 0.81 5.09 -14.83
CA SER A 77 1.97 5.52 -14.05
C SER A 77 1.77 6.85 -13.33
N GLY A 78 0.62 7.49 -13.47
CA GLY A 78 0.26 8.71 -12.75
C GLY A 78 -0.04 8.49 -11.26
N PRO A 79 -0.30 9.58 -10.51
CA PRO A 79 -0.80 9.52 -9.14
C PRO A 79 -2.08 8.69 -9.02
N GLY A 80 -2.06 7.69 -8.14
CA GLY A 80 -3.17 6.77 -7.93
C GLY A 80 -3.40 5.75 -9.04
N GLN A 81 -2.59 5.77 -10.09
CA GLN A 81 -2.55 4.69 -11.08
C GLN A 81 -1.52 3.64 -10.67
N LEU A 82 -1.79 2.39 -11.04
CA LEU A 82 -0.94 1.24 -10.74
C LEU A 82 -0.52 0.55 -12.04
N SER A 83 0.65 -0.08 -12.02
CA SER A 83 1.11 -0.96 -13.09
C SER A 83 1.72 -2.22 -12.47
N TYR A 84 1.06 -3.37 -12.69
CA TYR A 84 1.41 -4.66 -12.09
C TYR A 84 1.67 -4.56 -10.57
N PRO A 85 0.66 -4.21 -9.75
CA PRO A 85 0.81 -4.28 -8.30
C PRO A 85 1.10 -5.73 -7.88
N VAL A 86 2.13 -5.93 -7.06
CA VAL A 86 2.60 -7.27 -6.68
C VAL A 86 2.41 -7.52 -5.20
N GLY A 87 3.10 -6.78 -4.35
CA GLY A 87 3.04 -6.88 -2.91
C GLY A 87 2.18 -5.78 -2.29
N ILE A 88 1.56 -6.08 -1.16
CA ILE A 88 0.74 -5.13 -0.41
C ILE A 88 0.97 -5.29 1.10
N THR A 89 1.10 -4.17 1.80
CA THR A 89 1.14 -4.16 3.26
C THR A 89 0.41 -2.95 3.82
N ILE A 90 0.01 -3.03 5.09
CA ILE A 90 -0.69 -1.95 5.77
C ILE A 90 0.07 -1.65 7.05
N ASP A 91 0.39 -0.38 7.26
CA ASP A 91 0.96 0.10 8.52
C ASP A 91 -0.14 0.17 9.60
N THR A 92 -0.60 -0.99 10.03
CA THR A 92 -1.68 -1.12 11.03
C THR A 92 -1.30 -0.62 12.41
N ALA A 93 0.00 -0.46 12.69
CA ALA A 93 0.52 -0.05 13.99
C ALA A 93 0.51 1.47 14.20
N ALA A 94 0.64 2.27 13.12
CA ALA A 94 0.71 3.72 13.24
C ALA A 94 -0.32 4.47 12.39
N THR A 95 -0.33 4.29 11.07
CA THR A 95 -1.07 5.19 10.16
C THR A 95 -2.32 4.61 9.52
N GLY A 96 -2.40 3.29 9.38
CA GLY A 96 -3.43 2.61 8.57
C GLY A 96 -3.27 2.80 7.06
N LEU A 97 -2.14 3.34 6.61
CA LEU A 97 -1.85 3.52 5.19
C LEU A 97 -1.53 2.19 4.51
N VAL A 98 -1.92 2.10 3.25
CA VAL A 98 -1.70 0.95 2.37
C VAL A 98 -0.51 1.23 1.47
N TYR A 99 0.48 0.34 1.49
CA TYR A 99 1.68 0.40 0.66
C TYR A 99 1.62 -0.73 -0.36
N VAL A 100 1.85 -0.40 -1.62
CA VAL A 100 1.74 -1.32 -2.75
C VAL A 100 3.02 -1.25 -3.55
N SER A 101 3.69 -2.38 -3.74
CA SER A 101 4.82 -2.47 -4.67
C SER A 101 4.30 -2.68 -6.09
N GLU A 102 4.88 -1.95 -7.03
CA GLU A 102 4.51 -1.99 -8.43
C GLU A 102 5.68 -2.51 -9.26
N GLY A 103 5.55 -3.74 -9.77
CA GLY A 103 6.55 -4.32 -10.66
C GLY A 103 6.66 -3.54 -11.96
N GLY A 104 5.54 -3.06 -12.50
CA GLY A 104 5.51 -2.34 -13.78
C GLY A 104 6.04 -0.90 -13.72
N ASN A 105 6.01 -0.27 -12.53
CA ASN A 105 6.47 1.10 -12.32
C ASN A 105 7.75 1.20 -11.47
N TYR A 106 8.28 0.07 -10.96
CA TYR A 106 9.49 -0.01 -10.13
C TYR A 106 9.45 0.91 -8.91
N ARG A 107 8.30 0.97 -8.26
CA ARG A 107 8.04 1.93 -7.16
C ARG A 107 7.13 1.32 -6.10
N ILE A 108 7.03 2.02 -4.97
CA ILE A 108 6.01 1.79 -3.95
C ILE A 108 5.03 2.95 -4.00
N SER A 109 3.73 2.65 -4.17
CA SER A 109 2.64 3.62 -4.04
C SER A 109 1.95 3.51 -2.69
N VAL A 110 1.53 4.65 -2.16
CA VAL A 110 0.94 4.78 -0.83
C VAL A 110 -0.47 5.34 -0.97
N PHE A 111 -1.41 4.74 -0.25
CA PHE A 111 -2.82 5.10 -0.25
C PHE A 111 -3.38 5.16 1.17
N THR A 112 -4.46 5.92 1.34
CA THR A 112 -5.31 5.79 2.55
C THR A 112 -6.06 4.45 2.53
N SER A 113 -6.65 4.08 3.66
CA SER A 113 -7.52 2.89 3.77
C SER A 113 -8.71 2.92 2.80
N ASP A 114 -9.14 4.12 2.39
CA ASP A 114 -10.24 4.33 1.44
C ASP A 114 -9.76 4.43 -0.02
N GLY A 115 -8.47 4.21 -0.26
CA GLY A 115 -7.90 4.16 -1.61
C GLY A 115 -7.55 5.52 -2.22
N VAL A 116 -7.51 6.59 -1.42
CA VAL A 116 -7.03 7.90 -1.88
C VAL A 116 -5.52 7.87 -2.00
N PHE A 117 -4.97 8.28 -3.15
CA PHE A 117 -3.53 8.36 -3.34
C PHE A 117 -2.88 9.39 -2.40
N VAL A 118 -1.79 8.98 -1.77
CA VAL A 118 -1.07 9.75 -0.75
C VAL A 118 0.29 10.20 -1.30
N SER A 119 1.11 9.25 -1.71
CA SER A 119 2.46 9.50 -2.22
C SER A 119 2.98 8.27 -2.98
N MET A 120 4.15 8.41 -3.60
CA MET A 120 4.88 7.32 -4.23
C MET A 120 6.39 7.58 -4.08
N PHE A 121 7.18 6.53 -4.04
CA PHE A 121 8.65 6.62 -4.09
C PHE A 121 9.24 5.39 -4.75
N GLY A 122 10.42 5.54 -5.33
CA GLY A 122 11.01 4.52 -6.19
C GLY A 122 11.01 4.90 -7.67
N ARG A 123 11.93 4.26 -8.39
CA ARG A 123 12.06 4.24 -9.85
C ARG A 123 12.96 3.05 -10.21
N LEU A 124 13.01 2.69 -11.49
CA LEU A 124 13.95 1.67 -11.96
C LEU A 124 15.40 2.05 -11.62
N GLY A 125 16.11 1.16 -10.94
CA GLY A 125 17.53 1.33 -10.63
C GLY A 125 17.98 0.44 -9.47
N SER A 126 19.21 0.68 -9.00
CA SER A 126 19.83 -0.10 -7.91
C SER A 126 20.41 0.77 -6.81
N ASN A 127 20.29 2.09 -6.92
CA ASN A 127 20.71 3.01 -5.85
C ASN A 127 19.75 2.95 -4.64
N VAL A 128 20.04 3.75 -3.61
CA VAL A 128 19.12 3.94 -2.48
C VAL A 128 17.80 4.51 -2.99
N ASP A 129 16.68 3.94 -2.53
CA ASP A 129 15.31 4.29 -2.95
C ASP A 129 15.04 4.13 -4.47
N GLU A 130 15.83 3.33 -5.16
CA GLU A 130 15.52 2.81 -6.50
C GLU A 130 15.28 1.30 -6.40
N PHE A 131 14.43 0.77 -7.27
CA PHE A 131 14.02 -0.63 -7.24
C PHE A 131 14.12 -1.25 -8.62
N ASN A 132 14.29 -2.56 -8.67
CA ASN A 132 14.17 -3.37 -9.87
C ASN A 132 13.30 -4.58 -9.48
N ASP A 133 12.08 -4.63 -10.00
CA ASP A 133 11.05 -5.60 -9.60
C ASP A 133 10.83 -5.68 -8.07
N PRO A 134 10.23 -4.64 -7.42
CA PRO A 134 9.87 -4.75 -6.02
C PRO A 134 8.68 -5.73 -5.82
N TYR A 135 8.84 -6.69 -4.91
CA TYR A 135 7.86 -7.74 -4.59
C TYR A 135 7.27 -7.52 -3.18
N GLY A 136 7.56 -8.41 -2.23
CA GLY A 136 6.96 -8.41 -0.90
C GLY A 136 7.33 -7.17 -0.09
N LEU A 137 6.36 -6.72 0.71
CA LEU A 137 6.49 -5.58 1.61
C LEU A 137 6.18 -6.02 3.04
N ALA A 138 6.95 -5.54 4.02
CA ALA A 138 6.65 -5.80 5.42
C ALA A 138 7.12 -4.67 6.32
N PHE A 139 6.35 -4.37 7.36
CA PHE A 139 6.79 -3.49 8.44
C PHE A 139 7.43 -4.28 9.58
N ASN A 140 8.50 -3.75 10.16
CA ASN A 140 8.92 -4.19 11.51
C ASN A 140 8.16 -3.42 12.60
N LYS A 141 8.34 -3.86 13.85
CA LYS A 141 7.73 -3.25 15.04
C LYS A 141 8.14 -1.79 15.29
N ASP A 142 9.23 -1.33 14.68
CA ASP A 142 9.78 0.02 14.84
C ASP A 142 9.35 0.95 13.68
N GLY A 143 8.47 0.47 12.78
CA GLY A 143 7.90 1.25 11.68
C GLY A 143 8.78 1.35 10.44
N PHE A 144 9.82 0.51 10.31
CA PHE A 144 10.59 0.43 9.08
C PHE A 144 9.89 -0.46 8.07
N LEU A 145 9.79 0.04 6.83
CA LEU A 145 9.32 -0.73 5.69
C LEU A 145 10.49 -1.48 5.07
N TYR A 146 10.34 -2.78 4.91
CA TYR A 146 11.21 -3.62 4.12
C TYR A 146 10.57 -3.91 2.78
N VAL A 147 11.37 -3.81 1.72
CA VAL A 147 10.99 -4.09 0.33
C VAL A 147 11.90 -5.19 -0.20
N CYS A 148 11.30 -6.29 -0.64
CA CYS A 148 12.02 -7.30 -1.42
C CYS A 148 12.26 -6.73 -2.82
N ASP A 149 13.48 -6.24 -3.05
CA ASP A 149 13.90 -5.63 -4.32
C ASP A 149 14.52 -6.73 -5.18
N PHE A 150 13.64 -7.57 -5.75
CA PHE A 150 13.95 -8.89 -6.27
C PHE A 150 14.99 -8.83 -7.39
N GLY A 151 14.83 -7.92 -8.34
CA GLY A 151 15.75 -7.75 -9.47
C GLY A 151 17.11 -7.16 -9.08
N ASN A 152 17.30 -6.74 -7.82
CA ASN A 152 18.57 -6.29 -7.27
C ASN A 152 19.14 -7.26 -6.22
N ASP A 153 18.55 -8.44 -6.05
CA ASP A 153 18.98 -9.47 -5.08
C ASP A 153 19.14 -8.95 -3.65
N ARG A 154 18.27 -8.01 -3.22
CA ARG A 154 18.39 -7.37 -1.91
C ARG A 154 17.07 -7.15 -1.20
N LEU A 155 17.17 -6.90 0.10
CA LEU A 155 16.11 -6.33 0.91
C LEU A 155 16.43 -4.86 1.18
N ALA A 156 15.64 -3.94 0.61
CA ALA A 156 15.77 -2.52 0.91
C ALA A 156 15.00 -2.20 2.19
N GLU A 157 15.61 -1.44 3.09
CA GLU A 157 14.98 -0.94 4.32
C GLU A 157 14.77 0.57 4.20
N ARG A 158 13.57 1.04 4.52
CA ARG A 158 13.22 2.45 4.51
C ARG A 158 12.53 2.83 5.82
N LYS A 159 13.10 3.82 6.52
CA LYS A 159 12.39 4.51 7.58
C LYS A 159 11.41 5.49 6.97
N LEU A 160 10.13 5.36 7.27
CA LEU A 160 9.12 6.31 6.82
C LEU A 160 9.12 7.51 7.77
N SER A 161 9.26 8.71 7.22
CA SER A 161 9.19 9.95 8.00
C SER A 161 7.76 10.51 7.98
N THR A 162 7.39 11.29 8.99
CA THR A 162 6.09 11.95 9.06
C THR A 162 5.81 12.91 7.90
N GLY A 163 6.83 13.28 7.11
CA GLY A 163 6.67 14.06 5.88
C GLY A 163 6.33 13.24 4.63
N ASP A 164 6.55 11.92 4.65
CA ASP A 164 6.20 11.00 3.55
C ASP A 164 4.70 10.64 3.57
N VAL A 165 4.06 10.89 4.71
CA VAL A 165 2.64 10.72 4.99
C VAL A 165 2.03 12.12 5.11
N PRO A 166 1.37 12.68 4.07
CA PRO A 166 0.54 13.87 4.27
C PRO A 166 -0.40 13.64 5.45
N PRO A 167 -0.66 14.67 6.28
CA PRO A 167 -1.57 14.54 7.40
C PRO A 167 -2.89 14.00 6.87
N VAL A 168 -3.20 12.75 7.23
CA VAL A 168 -4.46 12.10 6.86
C VAL A 168 -5.53 13.00 7.46
N LEU A 169 -6.27 13.71 6.60
CA LEU A 169 -7.49 14.39 7.01
C LEU A 169 -8.42 13.27 7.49
N ARG A 170 -8.48 13.07 8.81
CA ARG A 170 -9.44 12.15 9.42
C ARG A 170 -10.82 12.63 8.98
N THR A 171 -11.49 11.85 8.13
CA THR A 171 -12.89 12.05 7.79
C THR A 171 -13.73 11.45 8.89
N ASP A 172 -13.65 12.04 10.08
CA ASP A 172 -14.69 11.92 11.10
C ASP A 172 -15.14 13.35 11.42
N ASP A 173 -16.45 13.56 11.58
CA ASP A 173 -17.17 14.82 11.78
C ASP A 173 -16.79 15.63 13.05
N GLN A 174 -15.50 15.74 13.36
CA GLN A 174 -14.94 16.74 14.26
C GLN A 174 -14.11 17.67 13.37
N LEU A 175 -14.61 18.88 13.11
CA LEU A 175 -13.80 19.97 12.59
C LEU A 175 -12.47 19.98 13.35
N MET A 176 -11.35 19.79 12.63
CA MET A 176 -10.01 19.87 13.22
C MET A 176 -9.93 21.13 14.07
N SER A 177 -9.40 20.99 15.29
CA SER A 177 -9.24 22.16 16.16
C SER A 177 -8.31 23.18 15.50
N GLU A 178 -8.51 24.47 15.77
CA GLU A 178 -7.65 25.53 15.20
C GLU A 178 -6.17 25.30 15.54
N ASP A 179 -5.90 24.66 16.69
CA ASP A 179 -4.55 24.32 17.15
C ASP A 179 -3.91 23.21 16.30
N GLU A 180 -4.64 22.16 15.92
CA GLU A 180 -4.15 21.11 15.01
C GLU A 180 -3.87 21.65 13.60
N VAL A 181 -4.74 22.53 13.08
CA VAL A 181 -4.53 23.21 11.79
C VAL A 181 -3.31 24.12 11.85
N LYS A 182 -3.08 24.79 12.98
CA LYS A 182 -1.93 25.66 13.21
C LYS A 182 -0.64 24.85 13.31
N GLU A 183 -0.65 23.70 13.98
CA GLU A 183 0.52 22.82 14.08
C GLU A 183 0.94 22.27 12.72
N ILE A 184 -0.02 21.87 11.87
CA ILE A 184 0.23 21.45 10.48
C ILE A 184 0.81 22.61 9.65
N LYS A 185 0.23 23.82 9.72
CA LYS A 185 0.76 24.98 8.99
C LYS A 185 2.17 25.35 9.43
N THR A 186 2.45 25.21 10.73
CA THR A 186 3.77 25.52 11.30
C THR A 186 4.80 24.48 10.89
N GLY A 187 4.45 23.19 10.90
CA GLY A 187 5.28 22.10 10.40
C GLY A 187 5.57 22.21 8.90
N LEU A 188 4.56 22.54 8.08
CA LEU A 188 4.71 22.74 6.63
C LEU A 188 5.58 23.96 6.30
N SER A 189 5.48 25.03 7.09
CA SER A 189 6.35 26.21 6.98
C SER A 189 7.79 25.87 7.35
N ALA A 190 8.01 25.15 8.45
CA ALA A 190 9.34 24.74 8.90
C ALA A 190 10.04 23.83 7.89
N MET A 191 9.30 22.91 7.25
CA MET A 191 9.83 22.06 6.18
C MET A 191 10.22 22.85 4.92
N LYS A 192 9.42 23.85 4.51
CA LYS A 192 9.80 24.74 3.40
C LYS A 192 11.07 25.53 3.70
N THR A 193 11.23 26.02 4.93
CA THR A 193 12.43 26.76 5.33
C THR A 193 13.67 25.86 5.39
N ALA A 194 13.55 24.64 5.92
CA ALA A 194 14.65 23.68 5.98
C ALA A 194 15.09 23.21 4.58
N ALA A 195 14.15 22.91 3.68
CA ALA A 195 14.45 22.52 2.31
C ALA A 195 15.12 23.64 1.49
N VAL A 196 14.75 24.91 1.73
CA VAL A 196 15.41 26.07 1.10
C VAL A 196 16.81 26.28 1.67
N LEU A 197 17.03 26.10 2.97
CA LEU A 197 18.35 26.27 3.60
C LEU A 197 19.39 25.24 3.16
N ASP A 198 18.96 24.02 2.81
CA ASP A 198 19.86 22.96 2.37
C ASP A 198 20.31 23.14 0.90
N ILE A 199 19.52 23.86 0.09
CA ILE A 199 19.88 24.25 -1.29
C ILE A 199 21.00 25.30 -1.31
N PHE A 200 21.14 26.12 -0.26
CA PHE A 200 22.17 27.17 -0.19
C PHE A 200 23.46 26.74 0.53
N LYS A 201 23.57 25.49 0.99
CA LYS A 201 24.75 24.96 1.70
C LYS A 201 25.58 23.95 0.90
N ARG A 202 25.34 23.79 -0.40
CA ARG A 202 26.19 23.04 -1.32
C ARG A 202 26.91 23.94 -2.30
#